data_AF-A0A383BAV7-F1
#
_entry.id   AF-A0A383BAV7-F1
#
_cell.length_a   1.000
_cell.length_b   1.000
_cell.length_c   1.000
_cell.angle_alpha   90.00
_cell.angle_beta   90.00
_cell.angle_gamma   90.00
#
_symmetry.space_group_name_H-M   'P 1'
#
loop_
_entity.id
_entity.type
_entity.pdbx_description
1 polymer ?
#
loop_
_entity_poly.entity_id
_entity_poly.type
_entity_poly.pdbx_seq_one_letter_code
_entity_poly.pdbx_strand_id
1 'polypeptide(L)'
;AGARLLAARLTAPLTDPMVIAARLDAVQWFLTERDFRELTRQTLRACPDIERALSRLTLDRGVPRDLAAIRDAIMRARELKELLAVGGKSSLPNELHSVCEGFGDNDVLIERLAQSLATDLPLLARDGGFIASGYATDLDEHRMARDESRRLIRDLEKRYSKETGISVLKVKHNNVLGYFVEVTPAHANKMTGPFIHRQTLASSVRFTTVELGHLEAKISRAAERALALELELFGKLVDEVCGQNEA
;
A
#
# COMPACT_ATOMS: atom_id res chain seq x y z
N ALA A 1 15.94 -12.97 -5.42
CA ALA A 1 16.69 -13.89 -4.52
C ALA A 1 17.39 -15.08 -5.22
N GLY A 2 16.67 -16.06 -5.81
CA GLY A 2 17.26 -17.36 -6.22
C GLY A 2 18.47 -17.32 -7.17
N ALA A 3 18.47 -16.45 -8.19
CA ALA A 3 19.63 -16.29 -9.08
C ALA A 3 20.88 -15.77 -8.35
N ARG A 4 20.71 -14.90 -7.34
CA ARG A 4 21.81 -14.40 -6.50
C ARG A 4 22.40 -15.53 -5.67
N LEU A 5 21.56 -16.37 -5.06
CA LEU A 5 22.01 -17.54 -4.30
C LEU A 5 22.76 -18.53 -5.18
N LEU A 6 22.31 -18.78 -6.42
CA LEU A 6 23.02 -19.65 -7.36
C LEU A 6 24.41 -19.11 -7.70
N ALA A 7 24.51 -17.81 -8.03
CA ALA A 7 25.80 -17.17 -8.32
C ALA A 7 26.77 -17.24 -7.11
N ALA A 8 26.26 -17.03 -5.89
CA ALA A 8 27.04 -17.17 -4.67
C ALA A 8 27.56 -18.61 -4.48
N ARG A 9 26.72 -19.63 -4.72
CA ARG A 9 27.12 -21.04 -4.63
C ARG A 9 28.15 -21.45 -5.68
N LEU A 10 28.11 -20.87 -6.88
CA LEU A 10 29.11 -21.13 -7.92
C LEU A 10 30.46 -20.49 -7.62
N THR A 11 30.47 -19.34 -6.94
CA THR A 11 31.69 -18.61 -6.58
C THR A 11 32.32 -19.12 -5.29
N ALA A 12 31.56 -19.78 -4.43
CA ALA A 12 32.02 -20.43 -3.21
C ALA A 12 31.54 -21.90 -3.13
N PRO A 13 32.23 -22.83 -3.83
CA PRO A 13 31.90 -24.25 -3.77
C PRO A 13 32.03 -24.81 -2.36
N LEU A 14 31.16 -25.76 -2.02
CA LEU A 14 31.23 -26.48 -0.76
C LEU A 14 32.37 -27.49 -0.78
N THR A 15 32.92 -27.76 0.41
CA THR A 15 33.94 -28.80 0.63
C THR A 15 33.43 -29.94 1.51
N ASP A 16 32.26 -29.79 2.15
CA ASP A 16 31.64 -30.81 2.99
C ASP A 16 30.81 -31.80 2.13
N PRO A 17 31.22 -33.08 2.06
CA PRO A 17 30.50 -34.10 1.29
C PRO A 17 29.05 -34.31 1.74
N MET A 18 28.73 -34.15 3.02
CA MET A 18 27.38 -34.37 3.54
C MET A 18 26.43 -33.28 3.04
N VAL A 19 26.85 -32.01 3.07
CA VAL A 19 26.04 -30.89 2.58
C VAL A 19 25.90 -30.95 1.05
N ILE A 20 26.93 -31.43 0.34
CA ILE A 20 26.86 -31.67 -1.09
C ILE A 20 25.82 -32.75 -1.40
N ALA A 21 25.87 -33.89 -0.71
CA ALA A 21 24.92 -34.99 -0.89
C ALA A 21 23.47 -34.55 -0.64
N ALA A 22 23.21 -33.83 0.46
CA ALA A 22 21.87 -33.32 0.77
C ALA A 22 21.29 -32.42 -0.34
N ARG A 23 22.13 -31.57 -0.96
CA ARG A 23 21.72 -30.75 -2.11
C ARG A 23 21.46 -31.59 -3.36
N LEU A 24 22.28 -32.61 -3.62
CA LEU A 24 22.10 -33.51 -4.75
C LEU A 24 20.82 -34.33 -4.62
N ASP A 25 20.47 -34.78 -3.42
CA ASP A 25 19.21 -35.48 -3.14
C ASP A 25 18.00 -34.60 -3.47
N ALA A 26 18.02 -33.33 -3.06
CA ALA A 26 16.98 -32.36 -3.41
C ALA A 26 16.85 -32.15 -4.92
N VAL A 27 17.97 -32.06 -5.65
CA VAL A 27 17.98 -31.95 -7.11
C VAL A 27 17.42 -33.21 -7.76
N GLN A 28 17.87 -34.39 -7.31
CA GLN A 28 17.42 -35.68 -7.84
C GLN A 28 15.91 -35.86 -7.64
N TRP A 29 15.38 -35.47 -6.48
CA TRP A 29 13.95 -35.52 -6.22
C TRP A 29 13.14 -34.67 -7.22
N PHE A 30 13.54 -33.41 -7.45
CA PHE A 30 12.88 -32.57 -8.45
C PHE A 30 13.08 -33.06 -9.91
N LEU A 31 14.13 -33.84 -10.20
CA LEU A 31 14.29 -34.47 -11.51
C LEU A 31 13.29 -35.61 -11.72
N THR A 32 13.08 -36.41 -10.69
CA THR A 32 12.12 -37.54 -10.66
C THR A 32 10.67 -37.05 -10.62
N GLU A 33 10.34 -36.16 -9.69
CA GLU A 33 9.00 -35.63 -9.43
C GLU A 33 8.73 -34.39 -10.30
N ARG A 34 8.56 -34.60 -11.61
CA ARG A 34 8.45 -33.52 -12.60
C ARG A 34 7.29 -32.56 -12.34
N ASP A 35 6.14 -33.07 -11.92
CA ASP A 35 4.94 -32.27 -11.66
C ASP A 35 5.19 -31.31 -10.48
N PHE A 36 5.81 -31.80 -9.41
CA PHE A 36 6.20 -30.98 -8.26
C PHE A 36 7.24 -29.91 -8.63
N ARG A 37 8.20 -30.24 -9.50
CA ARG A 37 9.16 -29.25 -10.01
C ARG A 37 8.45 -28.14 -10.79
N GLU A 38 7.49 -28.47 -11.64
CA GLU A 38 6.75 -27.48 -12.42
C GLU A 38 5.88 -26.60 -11.56
N LEU A 39 5.11 -27.18 -10.64
CA LEU A 39 4.27 -26.45 -9.68
C LEU A 39 5.14 -25.54 -8.78
N THR A 40 6.23 -26.07 -8.22
CA THR A 40 7.17 -25.28 -7.40
C THR A 40 7.72 -24.08 -8.17
N ARG A 41 8.09 -24.26 -9.45
CA ARG A 41 8.58 -23.16 -10.30
C ARG A 41 7.49 -22.12 -10.57
N GLN A 42 6.25 -22.55 -10.78
CA GLN A 42 5.12 -21.64 -10.99
C GLN A 42 4.87 -20.80 -9.73
N THR A 43 4.80 -21.43 -8.55
CA THR A 43 4.60 -20.73 -7.28
C THR A 43 5.74 -19.76 -6.97
N LEU A 44 7.00 -20.18 -7.16
CA LEU A 44 8.17 -19.32 -6.94
C LEU A 44 8.27 -18.15 -7.94
N ARG A 45 7.77 -18.29 -9.17
CA ARG A 45 7.72 -17.17 -10.14
C ARG A 45 6.76 -16.07 -9.71
N ALA A 46 5.68 -16.43 -9.01
CA ALA A 46 4.73 -15.49 -8.46
C ALA A 46 5.16 -14.89 -7.11
N CYS A 47 6.24 -15.41 -6.51
CA CYS A 47 6.74 -14.92 -5.23
C CYS A 47 7.54 -13.62 -5.42
N PRO A 48 7.17 -12.52 -4.73
CA PRO A 48 7.91 -11.27 -4.80
C PRO A 48 9.27 -11.38 -4.09
N ASP A 49 10.17 -10.41 -4.33
CA ASP A 49 11.49 -10.38 -3.69
C ASP A 49 11.39 -9.91 -2.23
N ILE A 50 11.03 -10.84 -1.34
CA ILE A 50 10.85 -10.61 0.10
C ILE A 50 12.10 -10.04 0.77
N GLU A 51 13.29 -10.52 0.39
CA GLU A 51 14.57 -10.09 0.96
C GLU A 51 14.80 -8.59 0.74
N ARG A 52 14.49 -8.09 -0.47
CA ARG A 52 14.58 -6.66 -0.77
C ARG A 52 13.50 -5.83 -0.08
N ALA A 53 12.29 -6.36 0.05
CA ALA A 53 11.21 -5.67 0.77
C ALA A 53 11.57 -5.52 2.26
N LEU A 54 11.97 -6.62 2.91
CA LEU A 54 12.41 -6.64 4.31
C LEU A 54 13.61 -5.71 4.55
N SER A 55 14.59 -5.73 3.66
CA SER A 55 15.75 -4.83 3.74
C SER A 55 15.38 -3.35 3.64
N ARG A 56 14.35 -2.98 2.86
CA ARG A 56 13.87 -1.59 2.82
C ARG A 56 13.14 -1.20 4.09
N LEU A 57 12.29 -2.08 4.60
CA LEU A 57 11.49 -1.84 5.81
C LEU A 57 12.39 -1.67 7.04
N THR A 58 13.37 -2.56 7.23
CA THR A 58 14.36 -2.49 8.32
C THR A 58 15.27 -1.24 8.28
N LEU A 59 15.32 -0.54 7.14
CA LEU A 59 16.09 0.70 6.96
C LEU A 59 15.21 1.96 6.96
N ASP A 60 13.96 1.88 7.40
CA ASP A 60 12.96 2.96 7.39
C ASP A 60 12.73 3.57 5.99
N ARG A 61 12.98 2.79 4.93
CA ARG A 61 12.79 3.18 3.52
C ARG A 61 11.69 2.36 2.85
N GLY A 62 10.95 1.60 3.63
CA GLY A 62 9.85 0.77 3.16
C GLY A 62 8.65 1.59 2.70
N VAL A 63 7.89 1.03 1.77
CA VAL A 63 6.61 1.56 1.32
C VAL A 63 5.47 0.56 1.60
N PRO A 64 4.19 0.96 1.55
CA PRO A 64 3.07 0.03 1.79
C PRO A 64 3.08 -1.20 0.89
N ARG A 65 3.60 -1.06 -0.34
CA ARG A 65 3.80 -2.18 -1.27
C ARG A 65 4.82 -3.21 -0.79
N ASP A 66 5.77 -2.82 0.05
CA ASP A 66 6.74 -3.75 0.64
C ASP A 66 6.07 -4.65 1.68
N LEU A 67 5.15 -4.11 2.50
CA LEU A 67 4.33 -4.92 3.42
C LEU A 67 3.44 -5.90 2.64
N ALA A 68 2.82 -5.46 1.54
CA ALA A 68 2.05 -6.36 0.69
C ALA A 68 2.93 -7.43 0.03
N ALA A 69 4.13 -7.08 -0.42
CA ALA A 69 5.09 -8.04 -0.96
C ALA A 69 5.50 -9.09 0.09
N ILE A 70 5.65 -8.70 1.36
CA ILE A 70 5.93 -9.64 2.45
C ILE A 70 4.74 -10.57 2.69
N ARG A 71 3.52 -10.02 2.84
CA ARG A 71 2.29 -10.81 2.96
C ARG A 71 2.20 -11.85 1.84
N ASP A 72 2.31 -11.40 0.60
CA ASP A 72 2.16 -12.25 -0.59
C ASP A 72 3.28 -13.32 -0.66
N ALA A 73 4.52 -12.97 -0.30
CA ALA A 73 5.62 -13.93 -0.23
C ALA A 73 5.39 -15.01 0.84
N ILE A 74 4.90 -14.63 2.02
CA ILE A 74 4.60 -15.59 3.10
C ILE A 74 3.44 -16.51 2.68
N MET A 75 2.40 -15.96 2.04
CA MET A 75 1.31 -16.77 1.49
C MET A 75 1.82 -17.79 0.45
N ARG A 76 2.71 -17.36 -0.46
CA ARG A 76 3.34 -18.28 -1.43
C ARG A 76 4.23 -19.33 -0.76
N ALA A 77 4.92 -18.97 0.33
CA ALA A 77 5.71 -19.92 1.10
C ALA A 77 4.82 -20.98 1.77
N ARG A 78 3.66 -20.59 2.31
CA ARG A 78 2.66 -21.51 2.83
C ARG A 78 2.13 -22.46 1.75
N GLU A 79 1.77 -21.94 0.59
CA GLU A 79 1.34 -22.79 -0.55
C GLU A 79 2.43 -23.78 -0.98
N LEU A 80 3.70 -23.38 -0.96
CA LEU A 80 4.82 -24.28 -1.21
C LEU A 80 4.96 -25.35 -0.13
N LYS A 81 4.79 -24.98 1.15
CA LYS A 81 4.80 -25.92 2.29
C LYS A 81 3.72 -26.98 2.10
N GLU A 82 2.50 -26.56 1.80
CA GLU A 82 1.35 -27.44 1.57
C GLU A 82 1.57 -28.34 0.34
N LEU A 83 2.05 -27.78 -0.77
CA LEU A 83 2.38 -28.54 -1.98
C LEU A 83 3.43 -29.63 -1.68
N LEU A 84 4.54 -29.28 -1.03
CA LEU A 84 5.62 -30.23 -0.75
C LEU A 84 5.23 -31.26 0.31
N ALA A 85 4.32 -30.93 1.22
CA ALA A 85 3.79 -31.84 2.24
C ALA A 85 2.91 -32.95 1.66
N VAL A 86 2.20 -32.72 0.55
CA VAL A 86 1.45 -33.77 -0.17
C VAL A 86 2.37 -34.93 -0.58
N GLY A 87 3.65 -34.62 -0.83
CA GLY A 87 4.67 -35.61 -1.17
C GLY A 87 4.53 -36.13 -2.61
N GLY A 88 5.68 -36.45 -3.20
CA GLY A 88 5.74 -37.12 -4.50
C GLY A 88 5.51 -38.63 -4.38
N LYS A 89 5.79 -39.36 -5.46
CA LYS A 89 5.87 -40.83 -5.40
C LYS A 89 7.03 -41.30 -4.51
N SER A 90 8.00 -40.42 -4.28
CA SER A 90 9.16 -40.61 -3.42
C SER A 90 9.14 -39.64 -2.23
N SER A 91 9.75 -40.07 -1.11
CA SER A 91 9.87 -39.28 0.12
C SER A 91 10.60 -37.96 -0.11
N LEU A 92 10.12 -36.89 0.52
CA LEU A 92 10.76 -35.58 0.47
C LEU A 92 12.15 -35.62 1.14
N PRO A 93 13.23 -35.17 0.48
CA PRO A 93 14.56 -35.12 1.07
C PRO A 93 14.64 -34.22 2.31
N ASN A 94 15.52 -34.57 3.26
CA ASN A 94 15.69 -33.84 4.53
C ASN A 94 15.98 -32.34 4.35
N GLU A 95 16.77 -31.97 3.33
CA GLU A 95 17.05 -30.55 3.00
C GLU A 95 15.77 -29.78 2.71
N LEU A 96 14.85 -30.35 1.92
CA LEU A 96 13.58 -29.70 1.59
C LEU A 96 12.61 -29.72 2.77
N HIS A 97 12.63 -30.77 3.59
CA HIS A 97 11.88 -30.82 4.83
C HIS A 97 12.29 -29.68 5.77
N SER A 98 13.59 -29.48 5.96
CA SER A 98 14.14 -28.41 6.79
C SER A 98 13.75 -27.02 6.28
N VAL A 99 13.69 -26.83 4.96
CA VAL A 99 13.20 -25.58 4.35
C VAL A 99 11.71 -25.37 4.66
N CYS A 100 10.88 -26.40 4.57
CA CYS A 100 9.46 -26.33 4.89
C CYS A 100 9.20 -26.03 6.37
N GLU A 101 10.00 -26.60 7.28
CA GLU A 101 9.95 -26.29 8.71
C GLU A 101 10.35 -24.84 8.98
N GLY A 102 11.40 -24.35 8.28
CA GLY A 102 11.88 -22.98 8.41
C GLY A 102 10.89 -21.91 7.95
N PHE A 103 9.84 -22.25 7.20
CA PHE A 103 8.77 -21.30 6.88
C PHE A 103 7.90 -20.94 8.10
N GLY A 104 7.90 -21.75 9.16
CA GLY A 104 7.09 -21.51 10.36
C GLY A 104 5.58 -21.47 10.08
N ASP A 105 4.83 -20.94 11.05
CA ASP A 105 3.40 -20.67 10.95
C ASP A 105 3.18 -19.16 11.10
N ASN A 106 2.77 -18.51 10.02
CA ASN A 106 2.65 -17.05 9.94
C ASN A 106 1.20 -16.61 9.67
N ASP A 107 0.22 -17.47 9.92
CA ASP A 107 -1.19 -17.22 9.57
C ASP A 107 -1.72 -15.95 10.22
N VAL A 108 -1.37 -15.70 11.49
CA VAL A 108 -1.75 -14.48 12.21
C VAL A 108 -1.22 -13.23 11.51
N LEU A 109 0.05 -13.24 11.08
CA LEU A 109 0.65 -12.11 10.38
C LEU A 109 0.04 -11.90 8.98
N ILE A 110 -0.23 -12.98 8.25
CA ILE A 110 -0.89 -12.93 6.95
C ILE A 110 -2.28 -12.30 7.08
N GLU A 111 -3.10 -12.79 8.01
CA GLU A 111 -4.46 -12.29 8.24
C GLU A 111 -4.44 -10.82 8.64
N ARG A 112 -3.53 -10.45 9.52
CA ARG A 112 -3.37 -9.07 9.99
C ARG A 112 -2.97 -8.12 8.85
N LEU A 113 -1.99 -8.49 8.03
CA LEU A 113 -1.60 -7.71 6.84
C LEU A 113 -2.69 -7.69 5.76
N ALA A 114 -3.49 -8.75 5.64
CA ALA A 114 -4.61 -8.81 4.70
C ALA A 114 -5.77 -7.91 5.13
N GLN A 115 -6.05 -7.81 6.43
CA GLN A 115 -7.08 -6.94 6.99
C GLN A 115 -6.64 -5.47 7.07
N SER A 116 -5.34 -5.21 7.25
CA SER A 116 -4.83 -3.85 7.43
C SER A 116 -4.57 -3.11 6.13
N LEU A 117 -4.19 -3.81 5.05
CA LEU A 117 -3.79 -3.18 3.79
C LEU A 117 -4.97 -3.04 2.82
N ALA A 118 -5.09 -1.87 2.21
CA ALA A 118 -6.05 -1.65 1.14
C ALA A 118 -5.70 -2.45 -0.13
N THR A 119 -6.70 -2.68 -0.99
CA THR A 119 -6.51 -3.41 -2.26
C THR A 119 -5.61 -2.67 -3.25
N ASP A 120 -5.76 -1.34 -3.32
CA ASP A 120 -4.92 -0.49 -4.16
C ASP A 120 -3.94 0.29 -3.29
N LEU A 121 -2.65 0.03 -3.50
CA LEU A 121 -1.58 0.58 -2.68
C LEU A 121 -0.83 1.69 -3.42
N PRO A 122 -0.71 2.89 -2.81
CA PRO A 122 0.04 3.99 -3.37
C PRO A 122 1.52 3.63 -3.51
N LEU A 123 2.23 4.38 -4.35
CA LEU A 123 3.67 4.23 -4.51
C LEU A 123 4.42 4.70 -3.26
N LEU A 124 3.93 5.77 -2.61
CA LEU A 124 4.56 6.43 -1.48
C LEU A 124 3.62 6.42 -0.28
N ALA A 125 4.16 6.18 0.92
CA ALA A 125 3.38 6.23 2.16
C ALA A 125 2.76 7.62 2.43
N ARG A 126 3.46 8.69 2.03
CA ARG A 126 2.97 10.07 2.22
C ARG A 126 1.68 10.41 1.47
N ASP A 127 1.32 9.62 0.47
CA ASP A 127 0.12 9.86 -0.33
C ASP A 127 -1.14 9.31 0.39
N GLY A 128 -0.96 8.46 1.41
CA GLY A 128 -2.03 7.85 2.19
C GLY A 128 -2.93 6.92 1.38
N GLY A 129 -4.01 6.45 2.00
CA GLY A 129 -4.98 5.55 1.39
C GLY A 129 -4.55 4.08 1.35
N PHE A 130 -3.51 3.69 2.09
CA PHE A 130 -2.99 2.33 2.06
C PHE A 130 -3.50 1.43 3.19
N ILE A 131 -4.14 2.01 4.21
CA ILE A 131 -4.85 1.24 5.25
C ILE A 131 -6.30 0.97 4.81
N ALA A 132 -6.74 -0.28 4.95
CA ALA A 132 -8.09 -0.71 4.60
C ALA A 132 -9.16 -0.01 5.46
N SER A 133 -10.32 0.24 4.87
CA SER A 133 -11.49 0.72 5.61
C SER A 133 -11.97 -0.34 6.60
N GLY A 134 -12.35 0.07 7.81
CA GLY A 134 -12.79 -0.82 8.88
C GLY A 134 -11.66 -1.38 9.74
N TYR A 135 -10.39 -1.15 9.39
CA TYR A 135 -9.26 -1.60 10.18
C TYR A 135 -9.05 -0.76 11.45
N ALA A 136 -9.21 0.56 11.34
CA ALA A 136 -9.02 1.49 12.44
C ALA A 136 -10.14 2.54 12.46
N THR A 137 -10.97 2.48 13.50
CA THR A 137 -12.15 3.35 13.66
C THR A 137 -11.78 4.83 13.62
N ASP A 138 -10.74 5.24 14.37
CA ASP A 138 -10.29 6.64 14.41
C ASP A 138 -9.88 7.16 13.02
N LEU A 139 -9.21 6.33 12.22
CA LEU A 139 -8.84 6.68 10.86
C LEU A 139 -10.07 6.86 9.97
N ASP A 140 -11.03 5.94 10.09
CA ASP A 140 -12.26 5.99 9.31
C ASP A 140 -13.10 7.22 9.66
N GLU A 141 -13.18 7.60 10.93
CA GLU A 141 -13.86 8.83 11.37
C GLU A 141 -13.27 10.08 10.72
N HIS A 142 -11.93 10.19 10.69
CA HIS A 142 -11.26 11.33 10.04
C HIS A 142 -11.45 11.33 8.51
N ARG A 143 -11.43 10.15 7.87
CA ARG A 143 -11.73 10.00 6.44
C ARG A 143 -13.18 10.40 6.14
N MET A 144 -14.13 9.99 6.97
CA MET A 144 -15.54 10.37 6.86
C MET A 144 -15.72 11.88 7.01
N ALA A 145 -15.11 12.51 8.02
CA ALA A 145 -15.19 13.96 8.24
C ALA A 145 -14.64 14.76 7.04
N ARG A 146 -13.56 14.27 6.42
CA ARG A 146 -13.00 14.84 5.17
C ARG A 146 -14.00 14.72 4.02
N ASP A 147 -14.59 13.55 3.83
CA ASP A 147 -15.48 13.29 2.70
C ASP A 147 -16.85 13.96 2.85
N GLU A 148 -17.35 14.11 4.08
CA GLU A 148 -18.50 14.95 4.41
C GLU A 148 -18.21 16.42 4.10
N SER A 149 -17.05 16.93 4.50
CA SER A 149 -16.67 18.32 4.19
C SER A 149 -16.55 18.56 2.67
N ARG A 150 -16.13 17.55 1.89
CA ARG A 150 -16.19 17.60 0.41
C ARG A 150 -17.62 17.59 -0.15
N ARG A 151 -18.58 16.93 0.53
CA ARG A 151 -20.01 17.02 0.17
C ARG A 151 -20.51 18.45 0.39
N LEU A 152 -20.19 19.07 1.52
CA LEU A 152 -20.55 20.46 1.82
C LEU A 152 -20.05 21.44 0.75
N ILE A 153 -18.83 21.23 0.22
CA ILE A 153 -18.31 22.04 -0.90
C ILE A 153 -19.19 21.92 -2.15
N ARG A 154 -19.65 20.70 -2.49
CA ARG A 154 -20.53 20.51 -3.65
C ARG A 154 -21.89 21.15 -3.46
N ASP A 155 -22.43 21.12 -2.24
CA ASP A 155 -23.71 21.77 -1.94
C ASP A 155 -23.58 23.29 -1.94
N LEU A 156 -22.43 23.80 -1.52
CA LEU A 156 -22.07 25.20 -1.57
C LEU A 156 -21.87 25.69 -3.01
N GLU A 157 -21.27 24.90 -3.90
CA GLU A 157 -21.22 25.19 -5.35
C GLU A 157 -22.63 25.38 -5.93
N LYS A 158 -23.56 24.45 -5.63
CA LYS A 158 -24.95 24.53 -6.10
C LYS A 158 -25.66 25.77 -5.56
N ARG A 159 -25.43 26.11 -4.29
CA ARG A 159 -26.01 27.29 -3.64
C ARG A 159 -25.49 28.57 -4.28
N TYR A 160 -24.18 28.71 -4.46
CA TYR A 160 -23.58 29.87 -5.14
C TYR A 160 -24.05 30.00 -6.59
N SER A 161 -24.18 28.90 -7.32
CA SER A 161 -24.75 28.91 -8.67
C SER A 161 -26.18 29.45 -8.70
N LYS A 162 -27.03 29.06 -7.73
CA LYS A 162 -28.42 29.56 -7.60
C LYS A 162 -28.47 31.04 -7.19
N GLU A 163 -27.69 31.45 -6.19
CA GLU A 163 -27.68 32.82 -5.67
C GLU A 163 -27.16 33.82 -6.71
N THR A 164 -26.13 33.45 -7.48
CA THR A 164 -25.53 34.33 -8.50
C THR A 164 -26.23 34.25 -9.86
N GLY A 165 -27.06 33.21 -10.08
CA GLY A 165 -27.65 32.90 -11.38
C GLY A 165 -26.62 32.46 -12.43
N ILE A 166 -25.44 31.99 -12.02
CA ILE A 166 -24.36 31.54 -12.91
C ILE A 166 -24.28 30.02 -12.89
N SER A 167 -24.83 29.36 -13.92
CA SER A 167 -24.81 27.89 -14.03
C SER A 167 -23.44 27.29 -14.32
N VAL A 168 -22.53 28.08 -14.91
CA VAL A 168 -21.16 27.69 -15.26
C VAL A 168 -20.15 27.87 -14.11
N LEU A 169 -20.61 28.37 -12.96
CA LEU A 169 -19.79 28.53 -11.75
C LEU A 169 -19.31 27.15 -11.28
N LYS A 170 -18.01 27.03 -11.01
CA LYS A 170 -17.42 25.79 -10.48
C LYS A 170 -16.56 26.08 -9.27
N VAL A 171 -16.62 25.25 -8.25
CA VAL A 171 -15.66 25.26 -7.15
C VAL A 171 -14.53 24.29 -7.48
N LYS A 172 -13.30 24.79 -7.54
CA LYS A 172 -12.10 24.00 -7.85
C LYS A 172 -11.10 24.13 -6.72
N HIS A 173 -10.15 23.19 -6.68
CA HIS A 173 -9.04 23.18 -5.74
C HIS A 173 -7.71 23.27 -6.50
N ASN A 174 -6.74 24.02 -5.97
CA ASN A 174 -5.34 23.90 -6.37
C ASN A 174 -4.42 24.04 -5.14
N ASN A 175 -3.18 23.55 -5.26
CA ASN A 175 -2.24 23.48 -4.13
C ASN A 175 -1.71 24.84 -3.63
N VAL A 176 -1.93 25.93 -4.36
CA VAL A 176 -1.42 27.28 -4.04
C VAL A 176 -2.53 28.19 -3.48
N LEU A 177 -3.72 28.16 -4.09
CA LEU A 177 -4.86 29.01 -3.75
C LEU A 177 -5.92 28.30 -2.91
N GLY A 178 -5.79 26.98 -2.73
CA GLY A 178 -6.79 26.21 -2.02
C GLY A 178 -8.07 26.02 -2.81
N TYR A 179 -9.21 26.02 -2.12
CA TYR A 179 -10.54 26.00 -2.74
C TYR A 179 -10.96 27.39 -3.19
N PHE A 180 -11.39 27.51 -4.45
CA PHE A 180 -11.85 28.75 -5.04
C PHE A 180 -13.04 28.54 -5.97
N VAL A 181 -13.84 29.58 -6.10
CA VAL A 181 -14.91 29.71 -7.09
C VAL A 181 -14.32 30.25 -8.39
N GLU A 182 -14.58 29.57 -9.50
CA GLU A 182 -14.14 29.97 -10.84
C GLU A 182 -15.35 30.35 -11.69
N VAL A 183 -15.29 31.53 -12.29
CA VAL A 183 -16.29 32.03 -13.26
C VAL A 183 -15.60 32.62 -14.49
N THR A 184 -16.34 32.83 -15.58
CA THR A 184 -15.82 33.52 -16.76
C THR A 184 -15.71 35.03 -16.51
N PRO A 185 -14.83 35.77 -17.22
CA PRO A 185 -14.71 37.22 -17.08
C PRO A 185 -16.04 37.97 -17.28
N ALA A 186 -16.90 37.48 -18.17
CA ALA A 186 -18.23 38.05 -18.43
C ALA A 186 -19.17 38.00 -17.21
N HIS A 187 -18.92 37.11 -16.26
CA HIS A 187 -19.72 36.95 -15.05
C HIS A 187 -19.04 37.53 -13.80
N ALA A 188 -17.81 38.04 -13.90
CA ALA A 188 -17.07 38.57 -12.76
C ALA A 188 -17.80 39.71 -12.04
N ASN A 189 -18.49 40.59 -12.77
CA ASN A 189 -19.24 41.71 -12.19
C ASN A 189 -20.46 41.26 -11.37
N LYS A 190 -20.96 40.03 -11.57
CA LYS A 190 -22.08 39.46 -10.80
C LYS A 190 -21.62 38.87 -9.46
N MET A 191 -20.31 38.67 -9.28
CA MET A 191 -19.72 38.11 -8.06
C MET A 191 -19.60 39.20 -6.98
N THR A 192 -20.74 39.58 -6.39
CA THR A 192 -20.83 40.60 -5.33
C THR A 192 -21.21 39.97 -3.98
N GLY A 193 -20.97 40.66 -2.87
CA GLY A 193 -21.28 40.16 -1.52
C GLY A 193 -20.10 39.38 -0.90
N PRO A 194 -20.24 38.09 -0.54
CA PRO A 194 -19.23 37.34 0.21
C PRO A 194 -17.99 36.92 -0.61
N PHE A 195 -17.98 37.22 -1.91
CA PHE A 195 -16.93 36.81 -2.84
C PHE A 195 -15.74 37.77 -2.81
N ILE A 196 -14.57 37.26 -2.43
CA ILE A 196 -13.30 37.99 -2.38
C ILE A 196 -12.47 37.59 -3.59
N HIS A 197 -12.14 38.55 -4.45
CA HIS A 197 -11.30 38.31 -5.62
C HIS A 197 -9.90 37.79 -5.21
N ARG A 198 -9.39 36.78 -5.91
CA ARG A 198 -8.07 36.17 -5.65
C ARG A 198 -7.12 36.21 -6.83
N GLN A 199 -7.62 35.94 -8.03
CA GLN A 199 -6.78 35.87 -9.23
C GLN A 199 -7.61 36.09 -10.48
N THR A 200 -7.04 36.80 -11.46
CA THR A 200 -7.58 36.91 -12.81
C THR A 200 -6.68 36.16 -13.79
N LEU A 201 -7.28 35.34 -14.65
CA LEU A 201 -6.66 34.63 -15.77
C LEU A 201 -7.31 35.08 -17.08
N ALA A 202 -6.69 34.75 -18.21
CA ALA A 202 -7.22 35.12 -19.53
C ALA A 202 -8.64 34.56 -19.79
N SER A 203 -8.95 33.37 -19.28
CA SER A 203 -10.23 32.68 -19.51
C SER A 203 -11.13 32.60 -18.28
N SER A 204 -10.66 32.98 -17.08
CA SER A 204 -11.42 32.83 -15.84
C SER A 204 -11.01 33.82 -14.75
N VAL A 205 -11.93 34.10 -13.83
CA VAL A 205 -11.71 34.92 -12.65
C VAL A 205 -12.02 34.07 -11.43
N ARG A 206 -11.12 34.09 -10.44
CA ARG A 206 -11.17 33.26 -9.25
C ARG A 206 -11.50 34.08 -8.01
N PHE A 207 -12.45 33.59 -7.23
CA PHE A 207 -12.92 34.18 -5.98
C PHE A 207 -12.84 33.17 -4.85
N THR A 208 -12.72 33.64 -3.61
CA THR A 208 -12.88 32.83 -2.39
C THR A 208 -14.00 33.40 -1.53
N THR A 209 -14.43 32.64 -0.53
CA THR A 209 -15.36 33.10 0.50
C THR A 209 -14.84 32.67 1.87
N VAL A 210 -15.27 33.36 2.94
CA VAL A 210 -14.90 32.98 4.32
C VAL A 210 -15.38 31.55 4.63
N GLU A 211 -16.58 31.21 4.16
CA GLU A 211 -17.17 29.86 4.30
C GLU A 211 -16.32 28.78 3.60
N LEU A 212 -15.84 29.05 2.38
CA LEU A 212 -14.92 28.14 1.67
C LEU A 212 -13.60 27.96 2.43
N GLY A 213 -13.04 29.04 2.95
CA GLY A 213 -11.81 28.99 3.76
C GLY A 213 -11.98 28.14 5.02
N HIS A 214 -13.12 28.26 5.72
CA HIS A 214 -13.40 27.42 6.89
C HIS A 214 -13.54 25.93 6.53
N LEU A 215 -14.22 25.61 5.43
CA LEU A 215 -14.36 24.23 4.95
C LEU A 215 -13.01 23.65 4.51
N GLU A 216 -12.20 24.44 3.79
CA GLU A 216 -10.85 24.04 3.39
C GLU A 216 -9.98 23.72 4.61
N ALA A 217 -9.97 24.60 5.62
CA ALA A 217 -9.21 24.37 6.84
C ALA A 217 -9.70 23.12 7.60
N LYS A 218 -11.01 22.83 7.58
CA LYS A 218 -11.57 21.60 8.14
C LYS A 218 -11.11 20.36 7.36
N ILE A 219 -11.11 20.42 6.03
CA ILE A 219 -10.67 19.31 5.15
C ILE A 219 -9.17 19.03 5.33
N SER A 220 -8.33 20.07 5.30
CA SER A 220 -6.87 19.92 5.46
C SER A 220 -6.53 19.31 6.82
N ARG A 221 -7.11 19.82 7.92
CA ARG A 221 -6.89 19.23 9.25
C ARG A 221 -7.32 17.77 9.34
N ALA A 222 -8.48 17.41 8.77
CA ALA A 222 -8.94 16.03 8.76
C ALA A 222 -8.04 15.12 7.91
N ALA A 223 -7.56 15.61 6.77
CA ALA A 223 -6.66 14.87 5.88
C ALA A 223 -5.27 14.67 6.51
N GLU A 224 -4.70 15.71 7.13
CA GLU A 224 -3.43 15.63 7.86
C GLU A 224 -3.52 14.66 9.02
N ARG A 225 -4.62 14.70 9.80
CA ARG A 225 -4.80 13.79 10.92
C ARG A 225 -4.98 12.34 10.47
N ALA A 226 -5.75 12.10 9.41
CA ALA A 226 -5.89 10.78 8.81
C ALA A 226 -4.53 10.24 8.31
N LEU A 227 -3.73 11.06 7.62
CA LEU A 227 -2.41 10.66 7.14
C LEU A 227 -1.46 10.34 8.30
N ALA A 228 -1.46 11.15 9.35
CA ALA A 228 -0.62 10.90 10.52
C ALA A 228 -0.97 9.55 11.19
N LEU A 229 -2.25 9.25 11.34
CA LEU A 229 -2.71 7.96 11.87
C LEU A 229 -2.34 6.79 10.96
N GLU A 230 -2.48 6.94 9.63
CA GLU A 230 -2.05 5.90 8.69
C GLU A 230 -0.55 5.61 8.79
N LEU A 231 0.28 6.65 8.92
CA LEU A 231 1.72 6.48 9.07
C LEU A 231 2.09 5.82 10.41
N GLU A 232 1.36 6.12 11.49
CA GLU A 232 1.52 5.45 12.77
C GLU A 232 1.17 3.96 12.67
N LEU A 233 0.04 3.63 12.05
CA LEU A 233 -0.37 2.24 11.80
C LEU A 233 0.63 1.51 10.89
N PHE A 234 1.15 2.18 9.87
CA PHE A 234 2.21 1.65 9.03
C PHE A 234 3.44 1.26 9.86
N GLY A 235 3.92 2.17 10.71
CA GLY A 235 5.05 1.90 11.61
C GLY A 235 4.82 0.65 12.47
N LYS A 236 3.65 0.55 13.12
CA LYS A 236 3.30 -0.64 13.93
C LYS A 236 3.34 -1.95 13.15
N LEU A 237 2.88 -1.94 11.89
CA LEU A 237 2.93 -3.12 11.01
C LEU A 237 4.37 -3.44 10.59
N VAL A 238 5.20 -2.42 10.34
CA VAL A 238 6.63 -2.58 10.03
C VAL A 238 7.36 -3.20 11.22
N ASP A 239 7.12 -2.70 12.43
CA ASP A 239 7.77 -3.17 13.66
C ASP A 239 7.44 -4.64 13.92
N GLU A 240 6.18 -5.03 13.73
CA GLU A 240 5.75 -6.42 13.81
C GLU A 240 6.44 -7.30 12.77
N VAL A 241 6.45 -6.89 11.50
CA VAL A 241 7.08 -7.65 10.42
C VAL A 241 8.60 -7.80 10.63
N CYS A 242 9.24 -6.78 11.21
CA CYS A 242 10.66 -6.82 11.52
C CYS A 242 10.97 -7.54 12.84
N GLY A 243 9.96 -8.01 13.59
CA GLY A 243 10.13 -8.66 14.88
C GLY A 243 10.62 -7.72 16.00
N GLN A 244 10.45 -6.40 15.84
CA GLN A 244 10.87 -5.41 16.84
C GLN A 244 9.86 -5.23 17.99
N ASN A 245 8.71 -5.90 17.92
CA ASN A 245 7.67 -5.87 18.96
C ASN A 245 7.82 -6.95 20.06
N GLU A 246 8.90 -7.74 20.04
CA GLU A 246 9.28 -8.61 21.16
C GLU A 246 10.36 -7.90 22.02
N ALA A 247 9.90 -7.00 22.89
CA ALA A 247 10.66 -6.45 24.02
C ALA A 247 9.75 -6.32 25.25
#